data_AF-A0AAU7TFT8-F1
#
_entry.id   AF-A0AAU7TFT8-F1
#
_cell.length_a   1.000
_cell.length_b   1.000
_cell.length_c   1.000
_cell.angle_alpha   90.00
_cell.angle_beta   90.00
_cell.angle_gamma   90.00
#
_symmetry.space_group_name_H-M   'P 1'
#
loop_
_entity.id
_entity.type
_entity.pdbx_description
1 polymer ?
#
loop_
_entity_poly.entity_id
_entity_poly.type
_entity_poly.pdbx_seq_one_letter_code
_entity_poly.pdbx_strand_id
1 'polypeptide(L)'
;MGNTARLLPLVLTAAALVPLPNHPTATEPPAADSSYREIPLDGLSVRAETEPFGMVGITWPDGVRGVTAKVRVQRDGRWTDWQPLRVEDDHGPDPGSPEGAGRGGTEPLWVGDATGVQASAVSAAGTPLSGAKVVLINPGVRSSDADEPGEAAVTSSRAPYPMPLMVSRKRWGADERLRAHNGADCVRPKYSPTVLAAFVHHTADRNDYTRTQVPGMVRAMYAYHVKSRGWCDLGYNFLVDRFGRVFEGRYGGAQLPVLGAHTASYNANSFGVAVIGNFEQTAPPAALLESTARVLAWKLDANYRSPQATIVLGGSRLHTVSGHRDTKATACPGTKLYAELGWLRQRVNALMGGSFATPIYQYARKIGFRNVGQPFWGEHPTRTGRATYFATRDVFHSVATGTYSTQGAFRTRYRRLGAGSARLGLPITDAYQVTGGVRQKFQRGWLLWDRRDRQVQVVYGRSQ
;
A
#
# COMPACT_ATOMS: atom_id res chain seq x y z
N MET A 1 -39.88 31.68 17.99
CA MET A 1 -38.64 32.49 17.99
C MET A 1 -37.50 31.58 18.45
N GLY A 2 -36.64 31.19 17.51
CA GLY A 2 -35.67 30.10 17.66
C GLY A 2 -34.41 30.53 18.40
N ASN A 3 -33.97 29.69 19.34
CA ASN A 3 -32.78 29.90 20.14
C ASN A 3 -31.56 29.33 19.39
N THR A 4 -30.73 30.21 18.85
CA THR A 4 -29.51 29.86 18.10
C THR A 4 -28.35 29.59 19.08
N ALA A 5 -27.98 28.32 19.22
CA ALA A 5 -26.77 27.93 19.93
C ALA A 5 -25.53 28.31 19.11
N ARG A 6 -24.79 29.32 19.57
CA ARG A 6 -23.47 29.71 19.03
C ARG A 6 -22.44 28.62 19.34
N LEU A 7 -21.90 27.99 18.30
CA LEU A 7 -20.68 27.18 18.34
C LEU A 7 -19.46 28.12 18.40
N LEU A 8 -18.65 28.02 19.45
CA LEU A 8 -17.33 28.69 19.48
C LEU A 8 -16.34 27.96 18.55
N PRO A 9 -15.48 28.69 17.81
CA PRO A 9 -14.43 28.07 17.01
C PRO A 9 -13.28 27.65 17.93
N LEU A 10 -13.00 26.35 18.00
CA LEU A 10 -11.77 25.85 18.62
C LEU A 10 -10.67 25.87 17.55
N VAL A 11 -9.65 26.70 17.76
CA VAL A 11 -8.45 26.81 16.93
C VAL A 11 -7.80 25.43 16.76
N LEU A 12 -7.70 24.95 15.51
CA LEU A 12 -6.96 23.74 15.15
C LEU A 12 -5.47 23.95 15.45
N THR A 13 -4.96 23.33 16.51
CA THR A 13 -3.54 23.03 16.62
C THR A 13 -3.27 21.69 15.94
N ALA A 14 -2.18 21.65 15.17
CA ALA A 14 -1.77 20.50 14.37
C ALA A 14 -1.87 19.19 15.15
N ALA A 15 -2.54 18.20 14.57
CA ALA A 15 -2.70 16.88 15.16
C ALA A 15 -1.31 16.24 15.35
N ALA A 16 -0.86 16.12 16.60
CA ALA A 16 0.29 15.30 16.93
C ALA A 16 -0.03 13.83 16.59
N LEU A 17 0.64 13.28 15.59
CA LEU A 17 0.68 11.83 15.36
C LEU A 17 1.30 11.15 16.59
N VAL A 18 0.47 10.43 17.35
CA VAL A 18 0.92 9.53 18.43
C VAL A 18 1.18 8.15 17.80
N PRO A 19 2.22 7.40 18.25
CA PRO A 19 2.75 6.25 17.51
C PRO A 19 1.75 5.11 17.49
N LEU A 20 1.61 4.50 16.31
CA LEU A 20 1.00 3.19 16.13
C LEU A 20 1.88 2.11 16.78
N PRO A 21 1.34 0.92 17.12
CA PRO A 21 2.05 -0.13 17.85
C PRO A 21 3.43 -0.40 17.26
N ASN A 22 4.43 -0.53 18.14
CA ASN A 22 5.82 -0.79 17.79
C ASN A 22 5.93 -1.90 16.74
N HIS A 23 6.32 -1.52 15.52
CA HIS A 23 6.66 -2.48 14.48
C HIS A 23 7.95 -3.21 14.90
N PRO A 24 8.06 -4.53 14.67
CA PRO A 24 9.28 -5.25 14.99
C PRO A 24 10.46 -4.63 14.24
N THR A 25 11.45 -4.17 14.99
CA THR A 25 12.75 -3.67 14.53
C THR A 25 13.72 -4.78 14.13
N ALA A 26 13.25 -6.03 14.03
CA ALA A 26 14.11 -7.16 13.70
C ALA A 26 14.52 -7.07 12.22
N THR A 27 15.70 -6.47 11.99
CA THR A 27 16.41 -6.43 10.72
C THR A 27 16.87 -7.84 10.38
N GLU A 28 16.32 -8.42 9.33
CA GLU A 28 16.86 -9.65 8.78
C GLU A 28 18.07 -9.31 7.90
N PRO A 29 19.23 -10.00 8.07
CA PRO A 29 20.39 -9.79 7.19
C PRO A 29 20.03 -10.14 5.74
N PRO A 30 20.80 -9.66 4.74
CA PRO A 30 20.59 -10.03 3.34
C PRO A 30 20.61 -11.55 3.17
N ALA A 31 19.94 -12.06 2.13
CA ALA A 31 20.05 -13.47 1.80
C ALA A 31 21.51 -13.80 1.44
N ALA A 32 21.91 -15.05 1.69
CA ALA A 32 23.20 -15.55 1.21
C ALA A 32 23.30 -15.33 -0.31
N ASP A 33 24.50 -14.95 -0.77
CA ASP A 33 24.84 -14.68 -2.17
C ASP A 33 24.05 -13.57 -2.87
N SER A 34 23.30 -12.75 -2.11
CA SER A 34 22.66 -11.56 -2.68
C SER A 34 23.70 -10.53 -3.14
N SER A 35 23.46 -9.94 -4.31
CA SER A 35 24.37 -8.99 -4.94
C SER A 35 23.63 -7.88 -5.68
N TYR A 36 24.30 -6.75 -5.84
CA TYR A 36 23.81 -5.59 -6.58
C TYR A 36 24.96 -4.98 -7.34
N ARG A 37 24.81 -4.81 -8.65
CA ARG A 37 25.84 -4.26 -9.52
C ARG A 37 25.23 -3.26 -10.49
N GLU A 38 25.94 -2.15 -10.67
CA GLU A 38 25.66 -1.18 -11.72
C GLU A 38 26.78 -1.26 -12.77
N ILE A 39 26.40 -1.30 -14.04
CA ILE A 39 27.31 -1.25 -15.17
C ILE A 39 27.01 0.04 -15.95
N PRO A 40 28.00 0.92 -16.18
CA PRO A 40 27.83 2.07 -17.04
C PRO A 40 27.32 1.65 -18.44
N LEU A 41 26.31 2.33 -18.94
CA LEU A 41 25.80 2.15 -20.30
C LEU A 41 26.39 3.24 -21.20
N ASP A 42 27.70 3.14 -21.43
CA ASP A 42 28.42 4.11 -22.24
C ASP A 42 28.23 3.78 -23.73
N GLY A 43 27.48 4.63 -24.44
CA GLY A 43 27.18 4.45 -25.86
C GLY A 43 25.82 3.79 -26.14
N LEU A 44 25.67 3.19 -27.32
CA LEU A 44 24.38 2.62 -27.76
C LEU A 44 24.04 1.29 -27.08
N SER A 45 25.04 0.54 -26.63
CA SER A 45 24.84 -0.71 -25.91
C SER A 45 26.07 -1.10 -25.10
N VAL A 46 25.88 -1.81 -23.99
CA VAL A 46 26.96 -2.44 -23.21
C VAL A 46 26.75 -3.95 -23.19
N ARG A 47 27.85 -4.71 -23.25
CA ARG A 47 27.88 -6.16 -23.05
C ARG A 47 28.86 -6.50 -21.94
N ALA A 48 28.47 -7.37 -21.02
CA ALA A 48 29.35 -7.86 -19.96
C ALA A 48 29.01 -9.31 -19.60
N GLU A 49 30.05 -10.11 -19.34
CA GLU A 49 29.93 -11.35 -18.57
C GLU A 49 29.96 -10.99 -17.08
N THR A 50 29.18 -11.68 -16.26
CA THR A 50 28.91 -11.27 -14.88
C THR A 50 28.78 -12.47 -13.94
N GLU A 51 28.92 -12.21 -12.65
CA GLU A 51 28.36 -13.11 -11.63
C GLU A 51 26.85 -13.34 -11.86
N PRO A 52 26.28 -14.45 -11.36
CA PRO A 52 24.85 -14.74 -11.50
C PRO A 52 23.96 -13.61 -10.95
N PHE A 53 22.94 -13.23 -11.73
CA PHE A 53 21.93 -12.25 -11.33
C PHE A 53 20.54 -12.69 -11.78
N GLY A 54 19.52 -12.37 -10.97
CA GLY A 54 18.13 -12.76 -11.16
C GLY A 54 17.28 -11.71 -11.88
N MET A 55 17.64 -10.43 -11.76
CA MET A 55 16.85 -9.30 -12.25
C MET A 55 17.73 -8.24 -12.91
N VAL A 56 17.22 -7.64 -13.99
CA VAL A 56 17.87 -6.55 -14.72
C VAL A 56 16.94 -5.37 -14.91
N GLY A 57 17.47 -4.16 -14.79
CA GLY A 57 16.79 -2.93 -15.20
C GLY A 57 17.79 -1.94 -15.79
N ILE A 58 17.30 -0.85 -16.36
CA ILE A 58 18.15 0.26 -16.83
C ILE A 58 17.64 1.55 -16.21
N THR A 59 18.55 2.36 -15.67
CA THR A 59 18.23 3.69 -15.14
C THR A 59 19.03 4.77 -15.82
N TRP A 60 18.52 5.99 -15.83
CA TRP A 60 19.17 7.18 -16.41
C TRP A 60 18.90 8.41 -15.52
N PRO A 61 19.65 9.51 -15.69
CA PRO A 61 19.38 10.76 -14.96
C PRO A 61 17.94 11.24 -15.16
N ASP A 62 17.37 11.90 -14.16
CA ASP A 62 15.99 12.40 -14.24
C ASP A 62 15.80 13.40 -15.40
N GLY A 63 14.55 13.56 -15.85
CA GLY A 63 14.17 14.51 -16.90
C GLY A 63 14.33 14.01 -18.34
N VAL A 64 14.99 12.87 -18.57
CA VAL A 64 15.05 12.23 -19.89
C VAL A 64 13.78 11.40 -20.13
N ARG A 65 13.06 11.71 -21.21
CA ARG A 65 11.80 11.07 -21.63
C ARG A 65 11.92 10.41 -23.00
N GLY A 66 10.95 9.55 -23.34
CA GLY A 66 10.89 8.91 -24.66
C GLY A 66 12.03 7.91 -24.89
N VAL A 67 12.48 7.26 -23.82
CA VAL A 67 13.56 6.27 -23.87
C VAL A 67 13.05 4.94 -24.40
N THR A 68 13.78 4.36 -25.34
CA THR A 68 13.59 2.96 -25.75
C THR A 68 14.70 2.11 -25.17
N ALA A 69 14.33 1.05 -24.45
CA ALA A 69 15.27 0.16 -23.80
C ALA A 69 15.03 -1.31 -24.19
N LYS A 70 16.12 -2.08 -24.28
CA LYS A 70 16.09 -3.52 -24.54
C LYS A 70 17.26 -4.22 -23.87
N VAL A 71 17.09 -5.50 -23.60
CA VAL A 71 18.11 -6.36 -23.02
C VAL A 71 18.10 -7.72 -23.70
N ARG A 72 19.22 -8.42 -23.67
CA ARG A 72 19.30 -9.87 -23.79
C ARG A 72 20.28 -10.37 -22.75
N VAL A 73 20.11 -11.61 -22.32
CA VAL A 73 20.93 -12.20 -21.27
C VAL A 73 21.58 -13.50 -21.75
N GLN A 74 22.66 -13.89 -21.10
CA GLN A 74 23.25 -15.20 -21.27
C GLN A 74 22.73 -16.15 -20.19
N ARG A 75 22.27 -17.34 -20.59
CA ARG A 75 21.91 -18.46 -19.72
C ARG A 75 22.52 -19.73 -20.27
N ASP A 76 23.13 -20.53 -19.41
CA ASP A 76 23.79 -21.79 -19.81
C ASP A 76 24.74 -21.62 -21.01
N GLY A 77 25.51 -20.52 -21.01
CA GLY A 77 26.44 -20.16 -22.08
C GLY A 77 25.80 -19.63 -23.38
N ARG A 78 24.46 -19.60 -23.50
CA ARG A 78 23.73 -19.15 -24.69
C ARG A 78 23.06 -17.80 -24.48
N TRP A 79 23.10 -16.95 -25.51
CA TRP A 79 22.40 -15.67 -25.51
C TRP A 79 20.94 -15.84 -25.92
N THR A 80 20.04 -15.18 -25.19
CA THR A 80 18.64 -15.04 -25.59
C THR A 80 18.51 -14.06 -26.76
N ASP A 81 17.32 -14.04 -27.37
CA ASP A 81 16.92 -12.94 -28.23
C ASP A 81 16.81 -11.62 -27.44
N TRP A 82 16.84 -10.51 -28.18
CA TRP A 82 16.57 -9.19 -27.63
C TRP A 82 15.12 -9.08 -27.21
N GLN A 83 14.91 -8.67 -25.96
CA GLN A 83 13.60 -8.38 -25.40
C GLN A 83 13.52 -6.90 -25.00
N PRO A 84 12.37 -6.23 -25.25
CA PRO A 84 12.18 -4.86 -24.80
C PRO A 84 12.15 -4.80 -23.27
N LEU A 85 12.73 -3.76 -22.69
CA LEU A 85 12.50 -3.38 -21.30
C LEU A 85 11.47 -2.24 -21.28
N ARG A 86 10.39 -2.43 -20.53
CA ARG A 86 9.32 -1.44 -20.48
C ARG A 86 9.77 -0.19 -19.76
N VAL A 87 9.42 0.98 -20.29
CA VAL A 87 9.66 2.27 -19.67
C VAL A 87 8.30 2.84 -19.29
N GLU A 88 8.08 3.04 -18.00
CA GLU A 88 6.81 3.56 -17.47
C GLU A 88 7.08 4.85 -16.69
N ASP A 89 7.11 5.95 -17.44
CA ASP A 89 7.47 7.29 -16.99
C ASP A 89 6.58 7.85 -15.86
N ASP A 90 5.39 7.27 -15.71
CA ASP A 90 4.36 7.62 -14.73
C ASP A 90 4.17 6.55 -13.63
N HIS A 91 4.97 5.48 -13.67
CA HIS A 91 5.14 4.56 -12.55
C HIS A 91 6.21 5.13 -11.60
N GLY A 92 5.76 5.73 -10.50
CA GLY A 92 6.68 6.24 -9.49
C GLY A 92 6.08 7.20 -8.47
N PRO A 93 6.95 7.81 -7.65
CA PRO A 93 6.56 8.80 -6.66
C PRO A 93 5.96 10.06 -7.27
N ASP A 94 5.27 10.84 -6.44
CA ASP A 94 4.70 12.10 -6.89
C ASP A 94 5.81 13.12 -7.20
N PRO A 95 5.71 13.86 -8.32
CA PRO A 95 6.66 14.91 -8.67
C PRO A 95 6.82 15.95 -7.55
N GLY A 96 8.05 16.37 -7.28
CA GLY A 96 8.38 17.32 -6.21
C GLY A 96 8.31 16.72 -4.79
N SER A 97 7.99 15.43 -4.63
CA SER A 97 8.14 14.76 -3.34
C SER A 97 9.62 14.44 -3.05
N PRO A 98 10.02 14.26 -1.77
CA PRO A 98 11.39 13.91 -1.42
C PRO A 98 11.93 12.63 -2.11
N GLU A 99 11.05 11.67 -2.44
CA GLU A 99 11.43 10.45 -3.18
C GLU A 99 11.31 10.59 -4.70
N GLY A 100 10.71 11.69 -5.20
CA GLY A 100 10.52 11.96 -6.61
C GLY A 100 11.76 12.51 -7.33
N ALA A 101 12.81 12.91 -6.60
CA ALA A 101 14.09 13.40 -7.16
C ALA A 101 15.05 12.27 -7.59
N GLY A 102 14.50 11.08 -7.83
CA GLY A 102 15.24 9.88 -8.17
C GLY A 102 15.74 9.84 -9.62
N ARG A 103 16.06 8.64 -10.11
CA ARG A 103 16.51 8.42 -11.49
C ARG A 103 15.35 7.94 -12.35
N GLY A 104 15.33 8.33 -13.64
CA GLY A 104 14.52 7.68 -14.68
C GLY A 104 14.92 6.22 -14.88
N GLY A 105 14.04 5.38 -15.46
CA GLY A 105 14.33 3.95 -15.56
C GLY A 105 13.20 3.10 -16.12
N THR A 106 13.56 1.86 -16.44
CA THR A 106 12.64 0.81 -16.89
C THR A 106 11.87 0.20 -15.72
N GLU A 107 10.80 -0.55 -16.00
CA GLU A 107 10.39 -1.66 -15.15
C GLU A 107 11.54 -2.68 -15.10
N PRO A 108 11.87 -3.25 -13.92
CA PRO A 108 12.85 -4.30 -13.84
C PRO A 108 12.27 -5.62 -14.36
N LEU A 109 13.11 -6.44 -14.97
CA LEU A 109 12.71 -7.71 -15.57
C LEU A 109 13.41 -8.87 -14.86
N TRP A 110 12.63 -9.87 -14.44
CA TRP A 110 13.18 -11.13 -13.95
C TRP A 110 13.77 -11.93 -15.10
N VAL A 111 15.02 -12.34 -14.96
CA VAL A 111 15.77 -13.07 -15.98
C VAL A 111 16.27 -14.44 -15.48
N GLY A 112 15.86 -14.88 -14.29
CA GLY A 112 16.38 -16.13 -13.72
C GLY A 112 17.90 -16.09 -13.58
N ASP A 113 18.58 -17.22 -13.54
CA ASP A 113 20.03 -17.27 -13.27
C ASP A 113 20.87 -16.91 -14.51
N ALA A 114 20.93 -15.62 -14.84
CA ALA A 114 21.72 -15.10 -15.95
C ALA A 114 23.17 -14.85 -15.53
N THR A 115 24.12 -15.15 -16.42
CA THR A 115 25.57 -14.98 -16.20
C THR A 115 26.21 -13.94 -17.13
N GLY A 116 25.39 -13.30 -17.96
CA GLY A 116 25.85 -12.26 -18.87
C GLY A 116 24.69 -11.36 -19.28
N VAL A 117 25.00 -10.11 -19.60
CA VAL A 117 24.02 -9.11 -20.03
C VAL A 117 24.51 -8.38 -21.26
N GLN A 118 23.59 -8.11 -22.18
CA GLN A 118 23.77 -7.10 -23.21
C GLN A 118 22.54 -6.21 -23.20
N ALA A 119 22.73 -4.91 -23.03
CA ALA A 119 21.65 -3.95 -22.82
C ALA A 119 21.87 -2.70 -23.66
N SER A 120 20.77 -2.06 -24.04
CA SER A 120 20.73 -0.84 -24.83
C SER A 120 19.59 0.03 -24.34
N ALA A 121 19.85 1.32 -24.19
CA ALA A 121 18.84 2.34 -23.94
C ALA A 121 19.23 3.61 -24.68
N VAL A 122 18.29 4.12 -25.47
CA VAL A 122 18.51 5.27 -26.35
C VAL A 122 17.35 6.25 -26.24
N SER A 123 17.61 7.51 -26.53
CA SER A 123 16.56 8.54 -26.66
C SER A 123 15.63 8.23 -27.85
N ALA A 124 14.53 8.97 -27.97
CA ALA A 124 13.66 8.92 -29.14
C ALA A 124 14.40 9.21 -30.46
N ALA A 125 15.52 9.95 -30.42
CA ALA A 125 16.37 10.23 -31.57
C ALA A 125 17.45 9.15 -31.81
N GLY A 126 17.45 8.06 -31.03
CA GLY A 126 18.44 6.99 -31.15
C GLY A 126 19.82 7.32 -30.56
N THR A 127 19.93 8.37 -29.75
CA THR A 127 21.22 8.79 -29.16
C THR A 127 21.49 8.10 -27.81
N PRO A 128 22.77 7.84 -27.47
CA PRO A 128 23.15 7.36 -26.14
C PRO A 128 22.68 8.29 -25.01
N LEU A 129 22.40 7.69 -23.86
CA LEU A 129 21.97 8.42 -22.66
C LEU A 129 23.14 8.60 -21.69
N SER A 130 23.67 9.81 -21.58
CA SER A 130 24.75 10.11 -20.63
C SER A 130 24.34 9.77 -19.20
N GLY A 131 25.20 9.06 -18.48
CA GLY A 131 24.95 8.63 -17.10
C GLY A 131 23.90 7.52 -16.94
N ALA A 132 23.49 6.86 -18.03
CA ALA A 132 22.66 5.66 -17.95
C ALA A 132 23.45 4.46 -17.40
N LYS A 133 22.75 3.56 -16.72
CA LYS A 133 23.32 2.41 -16.03
C LYS A 133 22.43 1.20 -16.19
N VAL A 134 23.04 0.06 -16.48
CA VAL A 134 22.39 -1.26 -16.35
C VAL A 134 22.51 -1.70 -14.90
N VAL A 135 21.41 -2.09 -14.30
CA VAL A 135 21.34 -2.56 -12.91
C VAL A 135 21.12 -4.07 -12.94
N LEU A 136 21.97 -4.81 -12.24
CA LEU A 136 21.88 -6.25 -12.07
C LEU A 136 21.69 -6.57 -10.58
N ILE A 137 20.70 -7.41 -10.28
CA ILE A 137 20.34 -7.75 -8.91
C ILE A 137 20.23 -9.27 -8.77
N ASN A 138 21.00 -9.83 -7.85
CA ASN A 138 20.76 -11.16 -7.30
C ASN A 138 20.08 -11.01 -5.94
N PRO A 139 18.80 -11.39 -5.77
CA PRO A 139 18.12 -11.27 -4.49
C PRO A 139 18.56 -12.32 -3.46
N GLY A 140 19.38 -13.31 -3.86
CA GLY A 140 19.69 -14.50 -3.09
C GLY A 140 18.46 -15.39 -2.88
N VAL A 141 18.71 -16.62 -2.42
CA VAL A 141 17.67 -17.60 -2.07
C VAL A 141 17.62 -17.74 -0.55
N ARG A 142 16.42 -17.75 0.02
CA ARG A 142 16.20 -18.07 1.44
C ARG A 142 15.46 -19.39 1.57
N SER A 143 15.70 -20.10 2.68
CA SER A 143 14.92 -21.29 3.03
C SER A 143 13.42 -20.97 3.12
N SER A 144 13.07 -19.78 3.60
CA SER A 144 11.69 -19.32 3.71
C SER A 144 11.00 -19.05 2.36
N ASP A 145 11.74 -19.02 1.25
CA ASP A 145 11.14 -18.79 -0.08
C ASP A 145 10.28 -19.97 -0.55
N ALA A 146 10.54 -21.15 0.02
CA ALA A 146 9.72 -22.34 -0.16
C ALA A 146 8.48 -22.36 0.77
N ASP A 147 8.42 -21.47 1.78
CA ASP A 147 7.35 -21.49 2.76
C ASP A 147 6.06 -20.90 2.20
N GLU A 148 5.03 -21.73 2.05
CA GLU A 148 3.73 -21.29 1.55
C GLU A 148 2.89 -20.59 2.62
N PRO A 149 2.28 -19.42 2.32
CA PRO A 149 1.29 -18.83 3.21
C PRO A 149 0.18 -19.85 3.47
N GLY A 150 0.08 -20.31 4.74
CA GLY A 150 -0.84 -21.38 5.12
C GLY A 150 -2.26 -21.02 4.74
N GLU A 151 -2.89 -21.82 3.89
CA GLU A 151 -4.14 -21.51 3.21
C GLU A 151 -5.25 -21.13 4.21
N ALA A 152 -5.62 -19.85 4.26
CA ALA A 152 -6.80 -19.43 4.99
C ALA A 152 -7.98 -19.49 4.02
N ALA A 153 -8.90 -20.43 4.24
CA ALA A 153 -10.20 -20.41 3.60
C ALA A 153 -10.95 -19.14 4.01
N VAL A 154 -10.78 -18.05 3.27
CA VAL A 154 -11.62 -16.87 3.41
C VAL A 154 -12.93 -17.18 2.69
N THR A 155 -13.79 -17.95 3.36
CA THR A 155 -15.17 -18.27 2.93
C THR A 155 -16.18 -17.31 3.53
N SER A 156 -15.77 -16.33 4.35
CA SER A 156 -16.72 -15.49 5.06
C SER A 156 -17.19 -14.29 4.24
N SER A 157 -18.51 -14.18 4.05
CA SER A 157 -19.24 -12.97 3.62
C SER A 157 -19.43 -11.96 4.76
N ARG A 158 -18.49 -11.89 5.71
CA ARG A 158 -18.64 -11.07 6.92
C ARG A 158 -18.22 -9.64 6.61
N ALA A 159 -19.07 -8.67 6.94
CA ALA A 159 -18.74 -7.26 6.88
C ALA A 159 -18.00 -6.80 8.17
N PRO A 160 -16.95 -5.97 8.04
CA PRO A 160 -16.29 -5.64 6.79
C PRO A 160 -15.50 -6.84 6.26
N TYR A 161 -15.33 -6.91 4.95
CA TYR A 161 -14.65 -8.01 4.27
C TYR A 161 -13.27 -8.25 4.92
N PRO A 162 -12.96 -9.49 5.32
CA PRO A 162 -11.76 -9.77 6.09
C PRO A 162 -10.49 -9.51 5.28
N MET A 163 -9.41 -9.16 5.99
CA MET A 163 -8.09 -9.06 5.40
C MET A 163 -7.68 -10.42 4.81
N PRO A 164 -7.28 -10.48 3.52
CA PRO A 164 -6.81 -11.72 2.95
C PRO A 164 -5.50 -12.13 3.61
N LEU A 165 -5.24 -13.44 3.62
CA LEU A 165 -3.92 -13.94 3.97
C LEU A 165 -2.89 -13.36 3.01
N MET A 166 -1.78 -12.89 3.56
CA MET A 166 -0.69 -12.32 2.78
C MET A 166 0.67 -12.73 3.34
N VAL A 167 1.64 -12.87 2.45
CA VAL A 167 3.05 -12.97 2.77
C VAL A 167 3.51 -11.60 3.26
N SER A 168 3.82 -11.49 4.55
CA SER A 168 4.29 -10.25 5.16
C SER A 168 5.68 -9.88 4.68
N ARG A 169 6.07 -8.61 4.87
CA ARG A 169 7.42 -8.12 4.57
C ARG A 169 8.53 -8.96 5.18
N LYS A 170 8.39 -9.29 6.47
CA LYS A 170 9.30 -10.21 7.15
C LYS A 170 9.38 -11.56 6.44
N ARG A 171 8.24 -12.12 6.03
CA ARG A 171 8.19 -13.47 5.45
C ARG A 171 8.79 -13.56 4.05
N TRP A 172 8.61 -12.56 3.19
CA TRP A 172 9.30 -12.54 1.90
C TRP A 172 10.76 -12.05 2.01
N GLY A 173 11.23 -11.73 3.21
CA GLY A 173 12.63 -11.39 3.48
C GLY A 173 13.00 -9.95 3.11
N ALA A 174 12.11 -8.99 3.37
CA ALA A 174 12.36 -7.57 3.19
C ALA A 174 13.56 -7.09 4.03
N ASP A 175 14.57 -6.52 3.37
CA ASP A 175 15.66 -5.83 4.07
C ASP A 175 15.24 -4.40 4.41
N GLU A 176 14.62 -4.21 5.58
CA GLU A 176 14.10 -2.90 6.00
C GLU A 176 15.19 -1.83 6.19
N ARG A 177 16.47 -2.19 6.19
CA ARG A 177 17.59 -1.23 6.21
C ARG A 177 17.66 -0.44 4.92
N LEU A 178 17.18 -0.99 3.80
CA LEU A 178 17.13 -0.29 2.52
C LEU A 178 16.27 0.98 2.59
N ARG A 179 15.27 1.07 3.47
CA ARG A 179 14.47 2.31 3.60
C ARG A 179 15.29 3.52 4.05
N ALA A 180 16.42 3.32 4.71
CA ALA A 180 17.32 4.41 5.10
C ALA A 180 18.28 4.83 3.97
N HIS A 181 18.31 4.11 2.85
CA HIS A 181 19.27 4.33 1.76
C HIS A 181 19.18 5.74 1.16
N ASN A 182 17.95 6.26 1.00
CA ASN A 182 17.69 7.55 0.36
C ASN A 182 17.38 8.67 1.38
N GLY A 183 17.95 8.56 2.59
CA GLY A 183 17.91 9.61 3.61
C GLY A 183 16.80 9.46 4.65
N ALA A 184 16.82 10.38 5.62
CA ALA A 184 15.96 10.32 6.81
C ALA A 184 14.46 10.38 6.50
N ASP A 185 14.07 11.08 5.43
CA ASP A 185 12.67 11.22 4.98
C ASP A 185 12.06 9.90 4.48
N CYS A 186 12.89 8.91 4.16
CA CYS A 186 12.46 7.58 3.72
C CYS A 186 12.32 6.55 4.85
N VAL A 187 12.86 6.83 6.04
CA VAL A 187 12.84 5.89 7.17
C VAL A 187 11.42 5.68 7.69
N ARG A 188 10.60 6.74 7.68
CA ARG A 188 9.24 6.75 8.21
C ARG A 188 8.21 6.57 7.10
N PRO A 189 7.25 5.64 7.26
CA PRO A 189 6.15 5.50 6.32
C PRO A 189 5.31 6.79 6.28
N LYS A 190 4.87 7.15 5.08
CA LYS A 190 3.94 8.26 4.83
C LYS A 190 2.54 7.68 4.65
N TYR A 191 1.53 8.43 5.08
CA TYR A 191 0.14 8.00 5.02
C TYR A 191 -0.72 9.06 4.34
N SER A 192 -1.65 8.61 3.51
CA SER A 192 -2.75 9.43 3.03
C SER A 192 -3.79 9.64 4.15
N PRO A 193 -4.56 10.74 4.11
CA PRO A 193 -5.62 10.95 5.10
C PRO A 193 -6.78 9.94 4.98
N THR A 194 -6.95 9.29 3.83
CA THR A 194 -7.99 8.28 3.57
C THR A 194 -7.58 7.38 2.39
N VAL A 195 -8.36 6.34 2.12
CA VAL A 195 -8.43 5.65 0.82
C VAL A 195 -9.68 6.11 0.05
N LEU A 196 -9.53 6.40 -1.24
CA LEU A 196 -10.61 6.73 -2.19
C LEU A 196 -10.60 5.81 -3.41
N ALA A 197 -9.43 5.39 -3.88
CA ALA A 197 -9.26 4.64 -5.11
C ALA A 197 -8.32 3.45 -4.94
N ALA A 198 -8.43 2.49 -5.85
CA ALA A 198 -7.49 1.41 -6.04
C ALA A 198 -6.99 1.40 -7.49
N PHE A 199 -5.67 1.29 -7.67
CA PHE A 199 -5.05 1.16 -8.98
C PHE A 199 -4.51 -0.25 -9.19
N VAL A 200 -4.95 -0.89 -10.26
CA VAL A 200 -4.46 -2.21 -10.70
C VAL A 200 -3.31 -2.02 -11.68
N HIS A 201 -2.21 -2.69 -11.40
CA HIS A 201 -0.95 -2.65 -12.15
C HIS A 201 -0.56 -4.06 -12.60
N HIS A 202 0.28 -4.15 -13.63
CA HIS A 202 1.15 -5.31 -13.82
C HIS A 202 2.60 -4.90 -13.56
N THR A 203 3.51 -5.85 -13.35
CA THR A 203 4.95 -5.53 -13.21
C THR A 203 5.69 -5.54 -14.55
N ALA A 204 4.98 -5.81 -15.66
CA ALA A 204 5.53 -6.00 -17.00
C ALA A 204 6.60 -7.11 -17.11
N ASP A 205 6.64 -8.00 -16.12
CA ASP A 205 7.62 -9.08 -16.01
C ASP A 205 7.21 -10.31 -16.86
N ARG A 206 8.07 -11.31 -16.96
CA ARG A 206 7.73 -12.61 -17.58
C ARG A 206 6.68 -13.38 -16.76
N ASN A 207 6.04 -14.38 -17.36
CA ASN A 207 4.94 -15.16 -16.75
C ASN A 207 5.32 -16.61 -16.39
N ASP A 208 6.54 -17.05 -16.68
CA ASP A 208 7.06 -18.41 -16.52
C ASP A 208 7.97 -18.58 -15.29
N TYR A 209 7.97 -17.62 -14.38
CA TYR A 209 8.63 -17.74 -13.07
C TYR A 209 7.99 -18.85 -12.21
N THR A 210 8.76 -19.46 -11.34
CA THR A 210 8.28 -20.49 -10.41
C THR A 210 7.73 -19.89 -9.12
N ARG A 211 6.96 -20.68 -8.38
CA ARG A 211 6.39 -20.27 -7.09
C ARG A 211 7.48 -19.91 -6.06
N THR A 212 8.58 -20.64 -6.04
CA THR A 212 9.70 -20.39 -5.12
C THR A 212 10.53 -19.15 -5.50
N GLN A 213 10.47 -18.68 -6.74
CA GLN A 213 11.20 -17.48 -7.18
C GLN A 213 10.53 -16.18 -6.74
N VAL A 214 9.22 -16.17 -6.50
CA VAL A 214 8.46 -14.93 -6.29
C VAL A 214 8.96 -14.10 -5.09
N PRO A 215 9.25 -14.66 -3.89
CA PRO A 215 9.80 -13.86 -2.80
C PRO A 215 11.11 -13.15 -3.20
N GLY A 216 11.98 -13.85 -3.95
CA GLY A 216 13.20 -13.28 -4.53
C GLY A 216 12.92 -12.16 -5.54
N MET A 217 11.93 -12.34 -6.41
CA MET A 217 11.49 -11.29 -7.34
C MET A 217 11.00 -10.03 -6.59
N VAL A 218 10.23 -10.20 -5.51
CA VAL A 218 9.76 -9.08 -4.68
C VAL A 218 10.92 -8.36 -4.00
N ARG A 219 11.90 -9.09 -3.45
CA ARG A 219 13.14 -8.50 -2.91
C ARG A 219 13.93 -7.74 -3.97
N ALA A 220 14.03 -8.28 -5.18
CA ALA A 220 14.78 -7.65 -6.26
C ALA A 220 14.08 -6.36 -6.76
N MET A 221 12.75 -6.37 -6.91
CA MET A 221 11.97 -5.15 -7.22
C MET A 221 12.13 -4.09 -6.13
N TYR A 222 12.10 -4.51 -4.85
CA TYR A 222 12.34 -3.61 -3.73
C TYR A 222 13.74 -2.98 -3.80
N ALA A 223 14.77 -3.78 -4.02
CA ALA A 223 16.15 -3.28 -4.17
C ALA A 223 16.31 -2.35 -5.38
N TYR A 224 15.67 -2.65 -6.51
CA TYR A 224 15.68 -1.81 -7.71
C TYR A 224 15.05 -0.44 -7.46
N HIS A 225 13.84 -0.40 -6.89
CA HIS A 225 13.14 0.84 -6.59
C HIS A 225 13.93 1.72 -5.61
N VAL A 226 14.54 1.12 -4.59
CA VAL A 226 15.30 1.90 -3.59
C VAL A 226 16.67 2.31 -4.13
N LYS A 227 17.51 1.35 -4.49
CA LYS A 227 18.93 1.60 -4.77
C LYS A 227 19.17 2.24 -6.12
N SER A 228 18.34 1.90 -7.11
CA SER A 228 18.55 2.31 -8.50
C SER A 228 17.66 3.48 -8.91
N ARG A 229 16.38 3.44 -8.50
CA ARG A 229 15.41 4.50 -8.83
C ARG A 229 15.38 5.61 -7.80
N GLY A 230 15.91 5.40 -6.59
CA GLY A 230 16.00 6.41 -5.53
C GLY A 230 14.73 6.55 -4.68
N TRP A 231 13.80 5.59 -4.74
CA TRP A 231 12.54 5.66 -4.01
C TRP A 231 12.72 5.28 -2.53
N CYS A 232 11.77 5.61 -1.67
CA CYS A 232 11.89 5.26 -0.25
C CYS A 232 11.63 3.77 0.03
N ASP A 233 10.85 3.11 -0.83
CA ASP A 233 10.47 1.70 -0.68
C ASP A 233 9.98 1.12 -2.02
N LEU A 234 9.52 -0.13 -2.01
CA LEU A 234 8.73 -0.72 -3.08
C LEU A 234 7.48 0.15 -3.37
N GLY A 235 7.29 0.54 -4.64
CA GLY A 235 6.26 1.53 -5.01
C GLY A 235 4.81 1.09 -4.79
N TYR A 236 4.53 -0.21 -4.92
CA TYR A 236 3.20 -0.79 -4.78
C TYR A 236 2.86 -1.10 -3.32
N ASN A 237 1.59 -0.93 -2.93
CA ASN A 237 1.12 -1.34 -1.60
C ASN A 237 1.01 -2.85 -1.46
N PHE A 238 0.58 -3.54 -2.53
CA PHE A 238 0.40 -4.99 -2.55
C PHE A 238 0.87 -5.57 -3.88
N LEU A 239 1.29 -6.83 -3.85
CA LEU A 239 1.57 -7.61 -5.04
C LEU A 239 0.77 -8.91 -5.04
N VAL A 240 0.41 -9.40 -6.23
CA VAL A 240 -0.26 -10.71 -6.40
C VAL A 240 0.45 -11.49 -7.48
N ASP A 241 0.87 -12.71 -7.19
CA ASP A 241 1.52 -13.57 -8.19
C ASP A 241 0.50 -14.43 -8.99
N ARG A 242 0.97 -15.06 -10.07
CA ARG A 242 0.15 -15.93 -10.93
C ARG A 242 -0.43 -17.15 -10.20
N PHE A 243 0.10 -17.46 -9.02
CA PHE A 243 -0.34 -18.57 -8.17
C PHE A 243 -1.41 -18.14 -7.16
N GLY A 244 -1.80 -16.86 -7.14
CA GLY A 244 -2.80 -16.30 -6.24
C GLY A 244 -2.28 -15.89 -4.86
N ARG A 245 -0.96 -15.89 -4.62
CA ARG A 245 -0.41 -15.42 -3.34
C ARG A 245 -0.35 -13.90 -3.31
N VAL A 246 -0.78 -13.34 -2.18
CA VAL A 246 -0.75 -11.89 -1.93
C VAL A 246 0.49 -11.56 -1.09
N PHE A 247 1.18 -10.47 -1.43
CA PHE A 247 2.36 -9.98 -0.72
C PHE A 247 2.09 -8.57 -0.19
N GLU A 248 2.48 -8.31 1.06
CA GLU A 248 2.57 -6.95 1.59
C GLU A 248 3.73 -6.23 0.89
N GLY A 249 3.42 -5.19 0.14
CA GLY A 249 4.40 -4.36 -0.56
C GLY A 249 4.94 -3.29 0.38
N ARG A 250 4.68 -2.01 0.08
CA ARG A 250 5.22 -0.83 0.77
C ARG A 250 5.05 -0.85 2.30
N TYR A 251 6.12 -0.53 3.04
CA TYR A 251 6.14 -0.51 4.50
C TYR A 251 5.23 0.56 5.12
N GLY A 252 4.70 0.26 6.29
CA GLY A 252 3.83 1.15 7.07
C GLY A 252 2.58 0.48 7.61
N GLY A 253 2.41 -0.81 7.36
CA GLY A 253 1.29 -1.62 7.84
C GLY A 253 0.16 -1.68 6.84
N ALA A 254 -0.07 -2.87 6.30
CA ALA A 254 -1.08 -3.18 5.27
C ALA A 254 -2.49 -2.59 5.53
N GLN A 255 -2.90 -2.46 6.80
CA GLN A 255 -4.24 -1.95 7.13
C GLN A 255 -4.38 -0.43 6.97
N LEU A 256 -3.27 0.29 7.02
CA LEU A 256 -3.23 1.75 7.00
C LEU A 256 -3.22 2.28 5.55
N PRO A 257 -3.54 3.56 5.34
CA PRO A 257 -3.55 4.20 4.03
C PRO A 257 -2.12 4.63 3.65
N VAL A 258 -1.20 3.68 3.60
CA VAL A 258 0.21 3.92 3.27
C VAL A 258 0.29 4.59 1.89
N LEU A 259 0.97 5.74 1.82
CA LEU A 259 1.20 6.46 0.57
C LEU A 259 2.11 5.62 -0.35
N GLY A 260 1.60 5.29 -1.54
CA GLY A 260 2.31 4.55 -2.58
C GLY A 260 3.24 5.42 -3.44
N ALA A 261 3.95 4.77 -4.36
CA ALA A 261 4.75 5.37 -5.43
C ALA A 261 4.55 4.56 -6.71
N HIS A 262 3.29 4.26 -7.00
CA HIS A 262 2.88 3.39 -8.10
C HIS A 262 2.20 4.18 -9.23
N THR A 263 1.69 5.38 -8.98
CA THR A 263 0.95 6.17 -9.97
C THR A 263 1.19 7.63 -9.71
N ALA A 264 2.22 8.19 -10.34
CA ALA A 264 2.65 9.56 -10.13
C ALA A 264 1.47 10.55 -10.30
N SER A 265 1.31 11.45 -9.32
CA SER A 265 0.19 12.41 -9.18
C SER A 265 -1.14 11.82 -8.68
N TYR A 266 -1.24 10.51 -8.49
CA TYR A 266 -2.44 9.82 -7.98
C TYR A 266 -2.13 8.90 -6.79
N ASN A 267 -0.91 8.91 -6.25
CA ASN A 267 -0.53 8.09 -5.10
C ASN A 267 -1.30 8.49 -3.83
N ALA A 268 -1.53 9.78 -3.62
CA ALA A 268 -2.32 10.27 -2.50
C ALA A 268 -3.77 9.79 -2.58
N ASN A 269 -4.30 9.34 -1.44
CA ASN A 269 -5.66 8.80 -1.30
C ASN A 269 -5.97 7.55 -2.13
N SER A 270 -4.96 6.83 -2.61
CA SER A 270 -5.14 5.56 -3.31
C SER A 270 -4.23 4.47 -2.74
N PHE A 271 -4.40 3.25 -3.24
CA PHE A 271 -3.45 2.18 -3.06
C PHE A 271 -3.27 1.40 -4.37
N GLY A 272 -2.06 0.87 -4.58
CA GLY A 272 -1.71 0.10 -5.76
C GLY A 272 -1.64 -1.40 -5.49
N VAL A 273 -2.23 -2.19 -6.37
CA VAL A 273 -2.06 -3.66 -6.42
C VAL A 273 -1.37 -4.01 -7.74
N ALA A 274 -0.12 -4.45 -7.68
CA ALA A 274 0.61 -4.92 -8.85
C ALA A 274 0.53 -6.44 -8.97
N VAL A 275 0.05 -6.92 -10.11
CA VAL A 275 0.10 -8.34 -10.40
C VAL A 275 1.42 -8.68 -11.09
N ILE A 276 2.11 -9.72 -10.63
CA ILE A 276 3.46 -10.05 -11.11
C ILE A 276 3.34 -10.76 -12.47
N GLY A 277 3.86 -10.12 -13.52
CA GLY A 277 3.84 -10.64 -14.88
C GLY A 277 3.50 -9.58 -15.94
N ASN A 278 3.33 -10.04 -17.18
CA ASN A 278 2.96 -9.22 -18.34
C ASN A 278 1.67 -9.75 -18.96
N PHE A 279 0.62 -8.93 -18.87
CA PHE A 279 -0.72 -9.22 -19.33
C PHE A 279 -1.15 -8.36 -20.53
N GLU A 280 -0.20 -7.92 -21.35
CA GLU A 280 -0.51 -7.27 -22.63
C GLU A 280 -1.17 -8.25 -23.60
N GLN A 281 -0.59 -9.45 -23.73
CA GLN A 281 -1.06 -10.47 -24.67
C GLN A 281 -1.56 -11.74 -23.97
N THR A 282 -1.02 -12.07 -22.79
CA THR A 282 -1.42 -13.23 -22.00
C THR A 282 -2.59 -12.91 -21.08
N ALA A 283 -3.59 -13.79 -21.00
CA ALA A 283 -4.70 -13.63 -20.07
C ALA A 283 -4.22 -13.87 -18.62
N PRO A 284 -4.70 -13.06 -17.65
CA PRO A 284 -4.38 -13.28 -16.24
C PRO A 284 -5.03 -14.57 -15.72
N PRO A 285 -4.30 -15.43 -14.97
CA PRO A 285 -4.86 -16.62 -14.33
C PRO A 285 -6.00 -16.29 -13.35
N ALA A 286 -6.99 -17.18 -13.26
CA ALA A 286 -8.13 -17.00 -12.38
C ALA A 286 -7.75 -16.82 -10.90
N ALA A 287 -6.75 -17.57 -10.41
CA ALA A 287 -6.26 -17.45 -9.04
C ALA A 287 -5.68 -16.05 -8.74
N LEU A 288 -4.95 -15.47 -9.70
CA LEU A 288 -4.43 -14.11 -9.62
C LEU A 288 -5.57 -13.09 -9.58
N LEU A 289 -6.53 -13.18 -10.51
CA LEU A 289 -7.69 -12.27 -10.56
C LEU A 289 -8.52 -12.31 -9.26
N GLU A 290 -8.78 -13.50 -8.76
CA GLU A 290 -9.56 -13.71 -7.53
C GLU A 290 -8.83 -13.12 -6.30
N SER A 291 -7.52 -13.36 -6.16
CA SER A 291 -6.73 -12.78 -5.07
C SER A 291 -6.62 -11.25 -5.16
N THR A 292 -6.48 -10.71 -6.37
CA THR A 292 -6.58 -9.26 -6.60
C THR A 292 -7.93 -8.73 -6.14
N ALA A 293 -9.04 -9.37 -6.52
CA ALA A 293 -10.38 -8.98 -6.07
C ALA A 293 -10.53 -9.02 -4.54
N ARG A 294 -9.92 -9.99 -3.85
CA ARG A 294 -9.95 -10.10 -2.38
C ARG A 294 -9.22 -8.96 -1.68
N VAL A 295 -8.04 -8.56 -2.20
CA VAL A 295 -7.29 -7.39 -1.67
C VAL A 295 -8.09 -6.10 -1.87
N LEU A 296 -8.64 -5.92 -3.07
CA LEU A 296 -9.48 -4.76 -3.40
C LEU A 296 -10.72 -4.71 -2.49
N ALA A 297 -11.44 -5.82 -2.34
CA ALA A 297 -12.62 -5.93 -1.49
C ALA A 297 -12.28 -5.56 -0.04
N TRP A 298 -11.24 -6.16 0.54
CA TRP A 298 -10.83 -5.86 1.91
C TRP A 298 -10.55 -4.37 2.12
N LYS A 299 -9.71 -3.75 1.27
CA LYS A 299 -9.32 -2.34 1.46
C LYS A 299 -10.48 -1.40 1.21
N LEU A 300 -11.30 -1.62 0.18
CA LEU A 300 -12.42 -0.73 -0.15
C LEU A 300 -13.57 -0.87 0.85
N ASP A 301 -13.88 -2.09 1.29
CA ASP A 301 -14.95 -2.37 2.25
C ASP A 301 -14.66 -1.78 3.63
N ALA A 302 -13.45 -1.99 4.14
CA ALA A 302 -13.01 -1.39 5.41
C ALA A 302 -13.07 0.15 5.37
N ASN A 303 -12.98 0.76 4.19
CA ASN A 303 -13.03 2.22 4.01
C ASN A 303 -14.36 2.73 3.45
N TYR A 304 -15.40 1.88 3.38
CA TYR A 304 -16.73 2.21 2.89
C TYR A 304 -16.73 2.83 1.48
N ARG A 305 -16.00 2.22 0.54
CA ARG A 305 -15.90 2.63 -0.85
C ARG A 305 -16.63 1.65 -1.76
N SER A 306 -17.58 2.15 -2.54
CA SER A 306 -18.22 1.31 -3.56
C SER A 306 -17.25 1.04 -4.70
N PRO A 307 -16.95 -0.21 -5.05
CA PRO A 307 -16.08 -0.53 -6.18
C PRO A 307 -16.72 -0.16 -7.54
N GLN A 308 -18.04 0.01 -7.58
CA GLN A 308 -18.78 0.38 -8.79
C GLN A 308 -18.89 1.88 -9.00
N ALA A 309 -18.51 2.70 -8.00
CA ALA A 309 -18.64 4.15 -8.09
C ALA A 309 -17.56 4.77 -8.98
N THR A 310 -17.89 5.95 -9.51
CA THR A 310 -16.94 6.90 -10.10
C THR A 310 -16.56 7.94 -9.05
N ILE A 311 -15.30 8.36 -9.07
CA ILE A 311 -14.71 9.35 -8.17
C ILE A 311 -13.97 10.43 -8.97
N VAL A 312 -13.61 11.52 -8.29
CA VAL A 312 -12.67 12.52 -8.81
C VAL A 312 -11.41 12.45 -7.97
N LEU A 313 -10.26 12.21 -8.60
CA LEU A 313 -8.96 12.14 -7.97
C LEU A 313 -7.93 12.77 -8.91
N GLY A 314 -7.02 13.61 -8.41
CA GLY A 314 -5.98 14.23 -9.23
C GLY A 314 -6.50 15.08 -10.40
N GLY A 315 -7.74 15.59 -10.32
CA GLY A 315 -8.40 16.33 -11.41
C GLY A 315 -9.11 15.44 -12.45
N SER A 316 -8.95 14.11 -12.37
CA SER A 316 -9.54 13.16 -13.31
C SER A 316 -10.75 12.46 -12.75
N ARG A 317 -11.71 12.14 -13.63
CA ARG A 317 -12.89 11.32 -13.31
C ARG A 317 -12.54 9.85 -13.56
N LEU A 318 -12.46 9.06 -12.49
CA LEU A 318 -11.97 7.67 -12.50
C LEU A 318 -13.01 6.71 -11.90
N HIS A 319 -12.89 5.42 -12.20
CA HIS A 319 -13.58 4.42 -11.39
C HIS A 319 -12.85 4.23 -10.05
N THR A 320 -13.59 3.79 -9.02
CA THR A 320 -12.98 3.47 -7.72
C THR A 320 -11.93 2.38 -7.84
N VAL A 321 -12.12 1.43 -8.76
CA VAL A 321 -11.10 0.48 -9.22
C VAL A 321 -10.75 0.82 -10.66
N SER A 322 -9.52 1.29 -10.87
CA SER A 322 -9.01 1.76 -12.16
C SER A 322 -7.70 1.07 -12.51
N GLY A 323 -7.38 0.98 -13.79
CA GLY A 323 -6.05 0.57 -14.25
C GLY A 323 -5.10 1.76 -14.22
N HIS A 324 -3.78 1.52 -14.20
CA HIS A 324 -2.79 2.61 -14.30
C HIS A 324 -3.03 3.48 -15.54
N ARG A 325 -3.32 2.87 -16.69
CA ARG A 325 -3.65 3.58 -17.94
C ARG A 325 -4.87 4.50 -17.89
N ASP A 326 -5.73 4.42 -16.87
CA ASP A 326 -6.84 5.36 -16.73
C ASP A 326 -6.36 6.75 -16.30
N THR A 327 -5.13 6.86 -15.79
CA THR A 327 -4.58 8.12 -15.30
C THR A 327 -3.76 8.87 -16.34
N LYS A 328 -2.98 8.13 -17.15
CA LYS A 328 -2.00 8.66 -18.12
C LYS A 328 -1.68 7.61 -19.20
N ALA A 329 -0.88 7.99 -20.20
CA ALA A 329 -0.50 7.13 -21.32
C ALA A 329 0.56 6.08 -20.91
N THR A 330 0.09 4.89 -20.54
CA THR A 330 0.91 3.72 -20.16
C THR A 330 0.32 2.42 -20.72
N ALA A 331 1.16 1.42 -20.97
CA ALA A 331 0.69 0.07 -21.31
C ALA A 331 0.15 -0.68 -20.08
N CYS A 332 0.52 -0.30 -18.87
CA CYS A 332 0.07 -0.90 -17.62
C CYS A 332 -1.46 -0.74 -17.43
N PRO A 333 -2.22 -1.77 -17.02
CA PRO A 333 -1.80 -3.09 -16.52
C PRO A 333 -1.72 -4.19 -17.59
N GLY A 334 -1.56 -3.83 -18.86
CA GLY A 334 -1.62 -4.74 -20.00
C GLY A 334 -3.05 -4.93 -20.52
N THR A 335 -3.20 -5.10 -21.84
CA THR A 335 -4.51 -5.11 -22.52
C THR A 335 -5.43 -6.22 -22.05
N LYS A 336 -4.93 -7.43 -21.77
CA LYS A 336 -5.76 -8.55 -21.28
C LYS A 336 -6.24 -8.31 -19.86
N LEU A 337 -5.38 -7.85 -18.96
CA LEU A 337 -5.80 -7.54 -17.59
C LEU A 337 -6.70 -6.30 -17.52
N TYR A 338 -6.45 -5.30 -18.36
CA TYR A 338 -7.30 -4.12 -18.44
C TYR A 338 -8.76 -4.46 -18.82
N ALA A 339 -8.95 -5.43 -19.73
CA ALA A 339 -10.28 -5.93 -20.08
C ALA A 339 -11.03 -6.54 -18.88
N GLU A 340 -10.31 -7.06 -17.88
CA GLU A 340 -10.87 -7.66 -16.67
C GLU A 340 -11.28 -6.63 -15.60
N LEU A 341 -10.98 -5.33 -15.77
CA LEU A 341 -11.35 -4.32 -14.78
C LEU A 341 -12.87 -4.23 -14.54
N GLY A 342 -13.68 -4.53 -15.55
CA GLY A 342 -15.14 -4.63 -15.41
C GLY A 342 -15.55 -5.79 -14.52
N TRP A 343 -14.98 -6.98 -14.78
CA TRP A 343 -15.19 -8.17 -13.96
C TRP A 343 -14.70 -7.95 -12.52
N LEU A 344 -13.52 -7.37 -12.32
CA LEU A 344 -12.97 -7.07 -10.99
C LEU A 344 -13.93 -6.19 -10.19
N ARG A 345 -14.47 -5.12 -10.77
CA ARG A 345 -15.45 -4.25 -10.07
C ARG A 345 -16.69 -5.02 -9.63
N GLN A 346 -17.21 -5.91 -10.46
CA GLN A 346 -18.36 -6.76 -10.12
C GLN A 346 -18.01 -7.79 -9.05
N ARG A 347 -16.87 -8.46 -9.19
CA ARG A 347 -16.39 -9.47 -8.24
C ARG A 347 -16.14 -8.87 -6.87
N VAL A 348 -15.46 -7.72 -6.82
CA VAL A 348 -15.23 -6.97 -5.58
C VAL A 348 -16.56 -6.59 -4.93
N ASN A 349 -17.52 -6.08 -5.70
CA ASN A 349 -18.85 -5.76 -5.18
C ASN A 349 -19.56 -6.99 -4.56
N ALA A 350 -19.47 -8.14 -5.21
CA ALA A 350 -20.04 -9.39 -4.71
C ALA A 350 -19.34 -9.88 -3.43
N LEU A 351 -18.01 -9.81 -3.36
CA LEU A 351 -17.24 -10.19 -2.18
C LEU A 351 -17.59 -9.33 -0.96
N MET A 352 -17.76 -8.02 -1.18
CA MET A 352 -18.09 -7.07 -0.11
C MET A 352 -19.47 -7.32 0.49
N GLY A 353 -20.42 -7.88 -0.29
CA GLY A 353 -21.77 -8.20 0.21
C GLY A 353 -22.56 -7.00 0.77
N GLY A 354 -22.10 -5.77 0.52
CA GLY A 354 -22.66 -4.51 1.02
C GLY A 354 -21.95 -3.93 2.26
N SER A 355 -20.84 -3.22 2.07
CA SER A 355 -20.06 -2.51 3.12
C SER A 355 -20.80 -1.40 3.88
N PHE A 356 -22.06 -1.14 3.54
CA PHE A 356 -22.87 -0.03 4.04
C PHE A 356 -23.84 -0.45 5.15
N ALA A 357 -23.70 -1.69 5.65
CA ALA A 357 -24.57 -2.24 6.69
C ALA A 357 -23.94 -2.29 8.08
N THR A 358 -22.64 -2.01 8.23
CA THR A 358 -22.00 -2.14 9.55
C THR A 358 -22.56 -1.11 10.53
N PRO A 359 -22.71 -1.45 11.83
CA PRO A 359 -23.17 -0.50 12.82
C PRO A 359 -22.31 0.77 12.90
N ILE A 360 -21.01 0.65 12.62
CA ILE A 360 -20.08 1.79 12.57
C ILE A 360 -20.39 2.69 11.37
N TYR A 361 -20.58 2.12 10.18
CA TYR A 361 -20.99 2.89 9.01
C TYR A 361 -22.33 3.61 9.23
N GLN A 362 -23.33 2.92 9.78
CA GLN A 362 -24.64 3.51 10.05
C GLN A 362 -24.54 4.68 11.04
N TYR A 363 -23.73 4.54 12.07
CA TYR A 363 -23.43 5.63 13.02
C TYR A 363 -22.74 6.81 12.33
N ALA A 364 -21.72 6.55 11.51
CA ALA A 364 -21.01 7.57 10.74
C ALA A 364 -21.94 8.30 9.76
N ARG A 365 -22.84 7.57 9.09
CA ARG A 365 -23.85 8.14 8.18
C ARG A 365 -24.85 9.02 8.93
N LYS A 366 -25.33 8.57 10.09
CA LYS A 366 -26.25 9.34 10.96
C LYS A 366 -25.66 10.67 11.40
N ILE A 367 -24.36 10.70 11.73
CA ILE A 367 -23.65 11.93 12.14
C ILE A 367 -23.21 12.77 10.94
N GLY A 368 -23.03 12.14 9.78
CA GLY A 368 -22.58 12.75 8.54
C GLY A 368 -21.05 12.80 8.41
N PHE A 369 -20.55 12.43 7.23
CA PHE A 369 -19.11 12.38 6.91
C PHE A 369 -18.39 13.74 6.99
N ARG A 370 -19.13 14.86 6.95
CA ARG A 370 -18.57 16.20 7.25
C ARG A 370 -18.13 16.34 8.71
N ASN A 371 -18.81 15.65 9.63
CA ASN A 371 -18.58 15.77 11.08
C ASN A 371 -17.67 14.68 11.63
N VAL A 372 -17.80 13.45 11.13
CA VAL A 372 -16.95 12.31 11.53
C VAL A 372 -15.63 12.24 10.73
N GLY A 373 -15.60 12.83 9.54
CA GLY A 373 -14.46 12.80 8.63
C GLY A 373 -14.38 11.51 7.81
N GLN A 374 -13.36 11.41 6.95
CA GLN A 374 -13.11 10.19 6.17
C GLN A 374 -12.37 9.13 7.01
N PRO A 375 -12.54 7.82 6.73
CA PRO A 375 -11.77 6.77 7.37
C PRO A 375 -10.27 6.94 7.11
N PHE A 376 -9.48 7.05 8.17
CA PHE A 376 -8.02 6.96 8.10
C PHE A 376 -7.59 5.50 8.21
N TRP A 377 -8.02 4.81 9.27
CA TRP A 377 -7.88 3.36 9.40
C TRP A 377 -9.27 2.75 9.32
N GLY A 378 -9.49 2.00 8.23
CA GLY A 378 -10.74 1.32 7.95
C GLY A 378 -11.19 0.38 9.06
N GLU A 379 -12.43 -0.10 8.96
CA GLU A 379 -13.05 -0.93 9.99
C GLU A 379 -12.25 -2.22 10.27
N HIS A 380 -11.72 -2.33 11.48
CA HIS A 380 -10.83 -3.39 11.91
C HIS A 380 -11.28 -4.02 13.24
N PRO A 381 -10.88 -5.27 13.54
CA PRO A 381 -11.19 -5.88 14.82
C PRO A 381 -10.45 -5.19 15.97
N THR A 382 -11.12 -5.11 17.12
CA THR A 382 -10.52 -4.82 18.43
C THR A 382 -10.60 -6.07 19.31
N ARG A 383 -10.13 -6.01 20.56
CA ARG A 383 -10.14 -7.15 21.48
C ARG A 383 -11.55 -7.74 21.71
N THR A 384 -12.59 -6.92 21.71
CA THR A 384 -13.97 -7.37 22.01
C THR A 384 -15.01 -6.84 21.02
N GLY A 385 -14.59 -6.27 19.89
CA GLY A 385 -15.49 -5.61 18.96
C GLY A 385 -14.78 -5.14 17.70
N ARG A 386 -15.21 -4.01 17.16
CA ARG A 386 -14.66 -3.39 15.95
C ARG A 386 -14.48 -1.89 16.13
N ALA A 387 -13.60 -1.31 15.33
CA ALA A 387 -13.39 0.13 15.30
C ALA A 387 -13.11 0.63 13.88
N THR A 388 -13.52 1.86 13.60
CA THR A 388 -12.99 2.66 12.48
C THR A 388 -12.42 3.94 13.06
N TYR A 389 -11.22 4.28 12.64
CA TYR A 389 -10.60 5.56 13.01
C TYR A 389 -10.78 6.53 11.86
N PHE A 390 -11.65 7.51 12.04
CA PHE A 390 -11.90 8.56 11.06
C PHE A 390 -11.01 9.78 11.34
N ALA A 391 -11.01 10.76 10.45
CA ALA A 391 -10.18 11.96 10.62
C ALA A 391 -10.46 12.68 11.96
N THR A 392 -11.73 12.84 12.37
CA THR A 392 -12.08 13.63 13.57
C THR A 392 -12.50 12.79 14.77
N ARG A 393 -13.01 11.57 14.57
CA ARG A 393 -13.51 10.68 15.63
C ARG A 393 -13.05 9.24 15.42
N ASP A 394 -13.00 8.47 16.50
CA ASP A 394 -12.91 7.02 16.43
C ASP A 394 -14.25 6.44 16.84
N VAL A 395 -14.80 5.53 16.04
CA VAL A 395 -16.11 4.91 16.30
C VAL A 395 -15.89 3.43 16.57
N PHE A 396 -16.53 2.93 17.62
CA PHE A 396 -16.38 1.57 18.13
C PHE A 396 -17.73 0.88 18.16
N HIS A 397 -17.75 -0.42 17.89
CA HIS A 397 -18.95 -1.23 18.02
C HIS A 397 -18.64 -2.60 18.64
N SER A 398 -19.52 -3.06 19.53
CA SER A 398 -19.66 -4.47 19.89
C SER A 398 -21.13 -4.78 20.23
N VAL A 399 -21.51 -6.05 20.16
CA VAL A 399 -22.86 -6.49 20.58
C VAL A 399 -23.15 -6.09 22.03
N ALA A 400 -22.15 -6.19 22.91
CA ALA A 400 -22.29 -5.89 24.34
C ALA A 400 -22.39 -4.38 24.64
N THR A 401 -21.81 -3.53 23.80
CA THR A 401 -21.71 -2.09 24.07
C THR A 401 -22.52 -1.22 23.13
N GLY A 402 -23.07 -1.72 22.02
CA GLY A 402 -23.58 -0.85 20.96
C GLY A 402 -22.48 -0.04 20.27
N THR A 403 -22.87 1.02 19.55
CA THR A 403 -21.96 1.86 18.73
C THR A 403 -21.79 3.26 19.30
N TYR A 404 -20.56 3.64 19.62
CA TYR A 404 -20.24 4.95 20.21
C TYR A 404 -18.91 5.50 19.69
N SER A 405 -18.77 6.83 19.74
CA SER A 405 -17.57 7.53 19.27
C SER A 405 -16.76 8.15 20.41
N THR A 406 -15.45 8.23 20.21
CA THR A 406 -14.55 9.07 21.00
C THR A 406 -14.01 10.18 20.10
N GLN A 407 -13.92 11.41 20.63
CA GLN A 407 -13.45 12.58 19.88
C GLN A 407 -12.64 13.54 20.75
N GLY A 408 -11.95 14.50 20.12
CA GLY A 408 -11.22 15.57 20.81
C GLY A 408 -10.26 15.05 21.89
N ALA A 409 -10.25 15.70 23.06
CA ALA A 409 -9.35 15.34 24.16
C ALA A 409 -9.57 13.90 24.68
N PHE A 410 -10.81 13.39 24.65
CA PHE A 410 -11.10 12.01 25.04
C PHE A 410 -10.51 11.00 24.09
N ARG A 411 -10.63 11.23 22.77
CA ARG A 411 -9.98 10.40 21.76
C ARG A 411 -8.47 10.36 21.96
N THR A 412 -7.84 11.53 22.14
CA THR A 412 -6.39 11.63 22.38
C THR A 412 -5.98 10.85 23.62
N ARG A 413 -6.71 11.01 24.73
CA ARG A 413 -6.41 10.27 25.97
C ARG A 413 -6.63 8.76 25.81
N TYR A 414 -7.75 8.35 25.21
CA TYR A 414 -8.08 6.94 25.03
C TYR A 414 -7.09 6.22 24.11
N ARG A 415 -6.63 6.86 23.04
CA ARG A 415 -5.55 6.34 22.18
C ARG A 415 -4.25 6.12 22.94
N ARG A 416 -3.85 7.07 23.80
CA ARG A 416 -2.66 6.90 24.67
C ARG A 416 -2.76 5.74 25.64
N LEU A 417 -3.98 5.29 25.96
CA LEU A 417 -4.24 4.12 26.81
C LEU A 417 -4.29 2.79 26.01
N GLY A 418 -4.12 2.84 24.68
CA GLY A 418 -4.22 1.68 23.79
C GLY A 418 -5.58 1.50 23.11
N ALA A 419 -6.47 2.50 23.15
CA ALA A 419 -7.77 2.51 22.48
C ALA A 419 -8.57 1.21 22.73
N GLY A 420 -9.02 0.51 21.68
CA GLY A 420 -9.81 -0.73 21.80
C GLY A 420 -9.13 -1.87 22.59
N SER A 421 -7.83 -1.76 22.87
CA SER A 421 -7.08 -2.69 23.72
C SER A 421 -6.88 -2.19 25.16
N ALA A 422 -7.28 -0.95 25.47
CA ALA A 422 -7.13 -0.34 26.78
C ALA A 422 -7.87 -1.11 27.87
N ARG A 423 -7.35 -1.05 29.10
CA ARG A 423 -7.99 -1.63 30.30
C ARG A 423 -9.42 -1.10 30.52
N LEU A 424 -9.69 0.12 30.05
CA LEU A 424 -10.99 0.79 30.16
C LEU A 424 -12.11 0.07 29.39
N GLY A 425 -11.75 -0.77 28.40
CA GLY A 425 -12.71 -1.41 27.48
C GLY A 425 -13.30 -0.42 26.47
N LEU A 426 -14.28 -0.88 25.69
CA LEU A 426 -14.94 -0.06 24.67
C LEU A 426 -15.85 1.02 25.30
N PRO A 427 -16.09 2.14 24.60
CA PRO A 427 -17.05 3.14 25.05
C PRO A 427 -18.47 2.55 25.10
N ILE A 428 -19.25 2.97 26.09
CA ILE A 428 -20.68 2.61 26.26
C ILE A 428 -21.60 3.84 26.20
N THR A 429 -21.01 5.03 26.02
CA THR A 429 -21.72 6.27 25.72
C THR A 429 -20.89 7.10 24.73
N ASP A 430 -21.54 8.01 24.02
CA ASP A 430 -20.86 9.20 23.52
C ASP A 430 -20.48 10.13 24.69
N ALA A 431 -19.66 11.16 24.42
CA ALA A 431 -19.35 12.18 25.41
C ALA A 431 -20.59 13.03 25.74
N TYR A 432 -20.84 13.27 27.02
CA TYR A 432 -22.00 14.03 27.51
C TYR A 432 -21.60 14.99 28.63
N GLN A 433 -22.38 16.06 28.81
CA GLN A 433 -22.13 17.08 29.83
C GLN A 433 -22.40 16.52 31.24
N VAL A 434 -21.58 16.94 32.20
CA VAL A 434 -21.76 16.72 33.64
C VAL A 434 -21.48 18.01 34.39
N THR A 435 -21.88 18.11 35.66
CA THR A 435 -21.53 19.26 36.50
C THR A 435 -20.01 19.45 36.51
N GLY A 436 -19.54 20.64 36.13
CA GLY A 436 -18.12 20.98 36.09
C GLY A 436 -17.35 20.49 34.86
N GLY A 437 -17.94 19.73 33.93
CA GLY A 437 -17.15 19.12 32.87
C GLY A 437 -17.90 18.33 31.81
N VAL A 438 -17.16 17.49 31.10
CA VAL A 438 -17.67 16.52 30.12
C VAL A 438 -17.23 15.14 30.57
N ARG A 439 -18.05 14.11 30.40
CA ARG A 439 -17.71 12.72 30.73
C ARG A 439 -18.02 11.78 29.57
N GLN A 440 -17.28 10.69 29.46
CA GLN A 440 -17.61 9.57 28.59
C GLN A 440 -17.42 8.26 29.36
N LYS A 441 -18.45 7.40 29.35
CA LYS A 441 -18.41 6.09 30.01
C LYS A 441 -17.85 5.02 29.07
N PHE A 442 -17.17 4.06 29.69
CA PHE A 442 -16.61 2.87 29.07
C PHE A 442 -16.99 1.66 29.91
N GLN A 443 -16.73 0.45 29.40
CA GLN A 443 -17.11 -0.80 30.08
C GLN A 443 -16.55 -0.93 31.50
N ARG A 444 -15.38 -0.35 31.79
CA ARG A 444 -14.66 -0.53 33.06
C ARG A 444 -14.23 0.79 33.72
N GLY A 445 -14.93 1.89 33.40
CA GLY A 445 -14.63 3.21 33.96
C GLY A 445 -15.15 4.36 33.11
N TRP A 446 -14.60 5.54 33.29
CA TRP A 446 -14.92 6.72 32.48
C TRP A 446 -13.72 7.64 32.27
N LEU A 447 -13.80 8.45 31.21
CA LEU A 447 -12.96 9.63 31.03
C LEU A 447 -13.76 10.86 31.46
N LEU A 448 -13.13 11.73 32.25
CA LEU A 448 -13.71 12.99 32.72
C LEU A 448 -12.80 14.13 32.29
N TRP A 449 -13.35 15.13 31.60
CA TRP A 449 -12.67 16.40 31.36
C TRP A 449 -13.26 17.43 32.31
N ASP A 450 -12.44 17.97 33.21
CA ASP A 450 -12.83 19.03 34.15
C ASP A 450 -12.49 20.41 33.56
N ARG A 451 -13.42 21.36 33.67
CA ARG A 451 -13.23 22.74 33.21
C ARG A 451 -12.11 23.47 33.97
N ARG A 452 -11.89 23.13 35.24
CA ARG A 452 -10.89 23.76 36.12
C ARG A 452 -9.50 23.29 35.76
N ASP A 453 -9.32 21.98 35.67
CA ASP A 453 -8.00 21.38 35.42
C ASP A 453 -7.62 21.39 33.94
N ARG A 454 -8.61 21.55 33.04
CA ARG A 454 -8.48 21.47 31.58
C ARG A 454 -7.81 20.17 31.10
N GLN A 455 -7.81 19.12 31.93
CA GLN A 455 -7.21 17.81 31.65
C GLN A 455 -8.26 16.69 31.60
N VAL A 456 -7.92 15.61 30.88
CA VAL A 456 -8.74 14.40 30.85
C VAL A 456 -8.23 13.39 31.88
N GLN A 457 -9.00 13.17 32.93
CA GLN A 457 -8.74 12.17 33.96
C GLN A 457 -9.33 10.82 33.56
N VAL A 458 -8.66 9.74 33.98
CA VAL A 458 -9.11 8.36 33.77
C VAL A 458 -9.54 7.82 35.12
N VAL A 459 -10.78 7.36 35.23
CA VAL A 459 -11.29 6.76 36.47
C VAL A 459 -11.70 5.33 36.18
N TYR A 460 -11.17 4.40 36.96
CA TYR A 460 -11.53 2.99 36.89
C TYR A 460 -12.61 2.66 37.93
N GLY A 461 -13.58 1.85 37.56
CA GLY A 461 -14.68 1.46 38.45
C GLY A 461 -15.87 0.93 37.65
N ARG A 462 -16.84 0.31 38.34
CA ARG A 462 -18.10 -0.07 37.69
C ARG A 462 -18.85 1.21 37.32
N SER A 463 -19.14 1.37 36.04
CA SER A 463 -20.07 2.38 35.54
C SER A 463 -21.46 2.00 36.06
N GLN A 464 -21.88 2.59 37.18
CA GLN A 464 -23.29 2.57 37.59
C GLN A 464 -24.17 3.21 36.52
#